data_AF-A0A1F8JNE2-F1
#
_entry.id   AF-A0A1F8JNE2-F1
#
_cell.length_a   1.000
_cell.length_b   1.000
_cell.length_c   1.000
_cell.angle_alpha   90.00
_cell.angle_beta   90.00
_cell.angle_gamma   90.00
#
_symmetry.space_group_name_H-M   'P 1'
#
loop_
_entity.id
_entity.type
_entity.pdbx_description
1 polymer ?
#
loop_
_entity_poly.entity_id
_entity_poly.type
_entity_poly.pdbx_seq_one_letter_code
_entity_poly.pdbx_strand_id
1 'polypeptide(L)'
;MMRFCFLFLCFLSVAWATPKVPMFLSLLKQNEVGDFVVLRQGKLCHFVRIVENTPAYLSLEELTFPYDSAYNRHFREYYPRIREKALDHIVLKVDVANPAKYGAYSIKDKSHVQFEEKSSPLLELFSRRMVKLPVKDYRKIGPRPKVGPDNRKTFIPTFYLDGEKVESPSYAMFRITPPLGDKQITFYLFDNIAFPYWLSIESPSREWLRLTGIDAGKNFKENLPLYEDPPPFVVKAPQRNHNRLSVSLFIPPFQKIVRVTDNNDTPISPKEYSFSSAEKPFTLFQTDTNSVKTKELRIHLSGGAVLRIDLKPVFEYDEYYDFSDGASLETPAQNKKN
;
A
#
# COMPACT_ATOMS: atom_id res chain seq x y z
N MET A 1 -33.82 5.14 -40.22
CA MET A 1 -32.58 5.91 -39.95
C MET A 1 -32.25 6.12 -38.46
N MET A 2 -33.19 6.03 -37.51
CA MET A 2 -32.91 6.27 -36.06
C MET A 2 -32.14 5.17 -35.31
N ARG A 3 -32.03 3.93 -35.82
CA ARG A 3 -31.35 2.83 -35.11
C ARG A 3 -29.82 2.90 -35.10
N PHE A 4 -29.22 3.66 -36.03
CA PHE A 4 -27.75 3.75 -36.13
C PHE A 4 -27.13 4.76 -35.14
N CYS A 5 -27.89 5.75 -34.67
CA CYS A 5 -27.40 6.74 -33.69
C CYS A 5 -27.24 6.16 -32.26
N PHE A 6 -28.02 5.14 -31.90
CA PHE A 6 -28.00 4.59 -30.54
C PHE A 6 -26.74 3.74 -30.26
N LEU A 7 -26.26 2.98 -31.25
CA LEU A 7 -25.02 2.21 -31.14
C LEU A 7 -23.77 3.08 -31.08
N PHE A 8 -23.78 4.24 -31.76
CA PHE A 8 -22.68 5.20 -31.72
C PHE A 8 -22.58 5.91 -30.36
N LEU A 9 -23.73 6.23 -29.74
CA LEU A 9 -23.77 6.81 -28.39
C LEU A 9 -23.33 5.82 -27.29
N CYS A 10 -23.66 4.53 -27.42
CA CYS A 10 -23.15 3.50 -26.53
C CYS A 10 -21.61 3.34 -26.67
N PHE A 11 -21.07 3.37 -27.89
CA PHE A 11 -19.61 3.34 -28.09
C PHE A 11 -18.89 4.59 -27.56
N LEU A 12 -19.51 5.77 -27.62
CA LEU A 12 -18.99 7.01 -27.01
C LEU A 12 -18.98 6.97 -25.48
N SER A 13 -19.95 6.31 -24.84
CA SER A 13 -20.00 6.18 -23.37
C SER A 13 -18.96 5.20 -22.80
N VAL A 14 -18.57 4.17 -23.55
CA VAL A 14 -17.57 3.17 -23.09
C VAL A 14 -16.14 3.72 -23.20
N ALA A 15 -15.88 4.63 -24.14
CA ALA A 15 -14.55 5.23 -24.32
C ALA A 15 -14.12 6.19 -23.18
N TRP A 16 -15.03 6.61 -22.31
CA TRP A 16 -14.75 7.56 -21.22
C TRP A 16 -14.60 6.91 -19.84
N ALA A 17 -14.83 5.59 -19.74
CA ALA A 17 -14.47 4.81 -18.57
C ALA A 17 -12.99 4.43 -18.62
N THR A 18 -12.09 5.42 -18.70
CA THR A 18 -10.68 5.17 -18.42
C THR A 18 -10.58 4.57 -17.01
N PRO A 19 -9.80 3.49 -16.81
CA PRO A 19 -9.76 2.83 -15.52
C PRO A 19 -9.33 3.85 -14.45
N LYS A 20 -10.11 3.93 -13.37
CA LYS A 20 -9.81 4.76 -12.19
C LYS A 20 -8.51 4.32 -11.47
N VAL A 21 -7.88 3.22 -11.91
CA VAL A 21 -6.68 2.67 -11.30
C VAL A 21 -5.46 3.45 -11.79
N PRO A 22 -4.65 3.99 -10.88
CA PRO A 22 -3.41 4.69 -11.22
C PRO A 22 -2.46 3.79 -12.01
N MET A 23 -1.85 4.36 -13.05
CA MET A 23 -1.03 3.63 -14.03
C MET A 23 0.09 2.81 -13.37
N PHE A 24 0.68 3.31 -12.27
CA PHE A 24 1.74 2.59 -11.57
C PHE A 24 1.25 1.30 -10.93
N LEU A 25 0.09 1.37 -10.28
CA LEU A 25 -0.51 0.19 -9.68
C LEU A 25 -0.93 -0.80 -10.76
N SER A 26 -1.48 -0.33 -11.87
CA SER A 26 -1.79 -1.20 -13.02
C SER A 26 -0.55 -1.91 -13.56
N LEU A 27 0.59 -1.22 -13.63
CA LEU A 27 1.86 -1.82 -14.04
C LEU A 27 2.28 -2.92 -13.07
N LEU A 28 2.33 -2.66 -11.77
CA LEU A 28 2.69 -3.68 -10.78
C LEU A 28 1.73 -4.88 -10.81
N LYS A 29 0.44 -4.63 -11.03
CA LYS A 29 -0.59 -5.66 -11.16
C LYS A 29 -0.41 -6.58 -12.36
N GLN A 30 0.22 -6.10 -13.43
CA GLN A 30 0.54 -6.90 -14.63
C GLN A 30 1.81 -7.74 -14.47
N ASN A 31 2.58 -7.53 -13.41
CA ASN A 31 3.83 -8.23 -13.16
C ASN A 31 3.65 -9.40 -12.18
N GLU A 32 4.68 -10.25 -12.10
CA GLU A 32 4.59 -11.53 -11.41
C GLU A 32 5.05 -11.44 -9.95
N VAL A 33 4.56 -12.36 -9.13
CA VAL A 33 5.06 -12.53 -7.76
C VAL A 33 6.54 -12.90 -7.81
N GLY A 34 7.35 -12.20 -7.02
CA GLY A 34 8.80 -12.34 -7.01
C GLY A 34 9.53 -11.38 -7.95
N ASP A 35 8.83 -10.59 -8.77
CA ASP A 35 9.48 -9.49 -9.48
C ASP A 35 10.00 -8.46 -8.47
N PHE A 36 11.22 -7.96 -8.69
CA PHE A 36 11.90 -7.10 -7.73
C PHE A 36 12.79 -6.04 -8.37
N VAL A 37 13.14 -5.03 -7.56
CA VAL A 37 14.15 -4.01 -7.86
C VAL A 37 14.99 -3.73 -6.63
N VAL A 38 16.26 -3.37 -6.85
CA VAL A 38 17.15 -2.83 -5.82
C VAL A 38 17.54 -1.42 -6.24
N LEU A 39 17.13 -0.44 -5.45
CA LEU A 39 17.34 0.98 -5.67
C LEU A 39 18.35 1.52 -4.68
N ARG A 40 19.26 2.36 -5.15
CA ARG A 40 20.23 3.07 -4.31
C ARG A 40 19.82 4.51 -4.08
N GLN A 41 19.90 4.94 -2.82
CA GLN A 41 19.73 6.32 -2.35
C GLN A 41 20.95 6.76 -1.54
N GLY A 42 21.94 7.37 -2.20
CA GLY A 42 23.18 7.80 -1.53
C GLY A 42 23.96 6.63 -0.93
N LYS A 43 23.93 6.51 0.41
CA LYS A 43 24.57 5.42 1.19
C LYS A 43 23.59 4.32 1.61
N LEU A 44 22.32 4.42 1.24
CA LEU A 44 21.29 3.42 1.51
C LEU A 44 20.88 2.71 0.22
N CYS A 45 20.37 1.50 0.39
CA CYS A 45 19.70 0.71 -0.62
C CYS A 45 18.31 0.32 -0.14
N HIS A 46 17.41 0.21 -1.10
CA HIS A 46 16.03 -0.20 -0.92
C HIS A 46 15.78 -1.36 -1.87
N PHE A 47 15.51 -2.52 -1.32
CA PHE A 47 14.96 -3.63 -2.10
C PHE A 47 13.45 -3.58 -2.01
N VAL A 48 12.79 -3.72 -3.16
CA VAL A 48 11.34 -3.83 -3.25
C VAL A 48 10.98 -5.03 -4.10
N ARG A 49 10.07 -5.88 -3.63
CA ARG A 49 9.51 -6.96 -4.46
C ARG A 49 8.01 -7.13 -4.32
N ILE A 50 7.40 -7.76 -5.32
CA ILE A 50 6.02 -8.23 -5.26
C ILE A 50 5.98 -9.55 -4.48
N VAL A 51 5.28 -9.56 -3.35
CA VAL A 51 5.10 -10.77 -2.51
C VAL A 51 3.78 -11.45 -2.83
N GLU A 52 2.72 -10.68 -2.98
CA GLU A 52 1.39 -11.20 -3.35
C GLU A 52 0.73 -10.27 -4.36
N ASN A 53 0.08 -10.85 -5.36
CA ASN A 53 -0.62 -10.11 -6.39
C ASN A 53 -2.01 -10.72 -6.62
N THR A 54 -3.01 -10.25 -5.87
CA THR A 54 -4.40 -10.77 -5.94
C THR A 54 -5.34 -9.72 -6.55
N PRO A 55 -6.51 -10.09 -7.11
CA PRO A 55 -7.43 -9.10 -7.66
C PRO A 55 -7.84 -7.98 -6.69
N ALA A 56 -7.85 -8.25 -5.37
CA ALA A 56 -8.27 -7.31 -4.35
C ALA A 56 -7.13 -6.46 -3.78
N TYR A 57 -5.92 -7.02 -3.66
CA TYR A 57 -4.80 -6.33 -3.03
C TYR A 57 -3.46 -6.70 -3.67
N LEU A 58 -2.47 -5.81 -3.50
CA LEU A 58 -1.08 -6.02 -3.86
C LEU A 58 -0.24 -5.95 -2.58
N SER A 59 0.61 -6.94 -2.34
CA SER A 59 1.56 -6.93 -1.22
C SER A 59 2.98 -6.77 -1.76
N LEU A 60 3.71 -5.81 -1.20
CA LEU A 60 5.09 -5.49 -1.52
C LEU A 60 5.95 -5.69 -0.27
N GLU A 61 7.09 -6.33 -0.42
CA GLU A 61 8.14 -6.31 0.60
C GLU A 61 9.10 -5.16 0.29
N GLU A 62 9.47 -4.42 1.33
CA GLU A 62 10.50 -3.40 1.30
C GLU A 62 11.57 -3.71 2.37
N LEU A 63 12.84 -3.66 1.95
CA LEU A 63 14.00 -3.81 2.82
C LEU A 63 14.92 -2.61 2.62
N THR A 64 15.24 -1.90 3.71
CA THR A 64 16.20 -0.79 3.69
C THR A 64 17.48 -1.20 4.39
N PHE A 65 18.63 -1.01 3.73
CA PHE A 65 19.93 -1.43 4.25
C PHE A 65 21.07 -0.52 3.78
N PRO A 66 22.20 -0.46 4.48
CA PRO A 66 23.36 0.31 4.02
C PRO A 66 23.93 -0.25 2.72
N TYR A 67 24.34 0.63 1.81
CA TYR A 67 25.00 0.22 0.58
C TYR A 67 26.38 -0.40 0.89
N ASP A 68 26.59 -1.62 0.41
CA ASP A 68 27.88 -2.29 0.38
C ASP A 68 28.18 -2.68 -1.08
N SER A 69 29.38 -2.34 -1.55
CA SER A 69 29.83 -2.73 -2.88
C SER A 69 29.89 -4.25 -3.07
N ALA A 70 30.03 -5.03 -1.99
CA ALA A 70 30.02 -6.48 -2.04
C ALA A 70 28.66 -7.06 -2.49
N TYR A 71 27.56 -6.32 -2.30
CA TYR A 71 26.22 -6.75 -2.72
C TYR A 71 25.91 -6.42 -4.18
N ASN A 72 26.73 -5.57 -4.80
CA ASN A 72 26.48 -5.09 -6.14
C ASN A 72 26.50 -6.27 -7.11
N ARG A 73 25.42 -6.43 -7.89
CA ARG A 73 25.25 -7.45 -8.93
C ARG A 73 25.02 -8.90 -8.48
N HIS A 74 24.99 -9.18 -7.18
CA HIS A 74 24.69 -10.54 -6.69
C HIS A 74 23.64 -10.49 -5.58
N PHE A 75 22.67 -9.59 -5.69
CA PHE A 75 21.75 -9.28 -4.60
C PHE A 75 21.03 -10.52 -4.06
N ARG A 76 20.57 -11.43 -4.94
CA ARG A 76 19.90 -12.67 -4.54
C ARG A 76 20.77 -13.57 -3.65
N GLU A 77 22.06 -13.68 -3.93
CA GLU A 77 22.99 -14.49 -3.13
C GLU A 77 23.20 -13.90 -1.73
N TYR A 78 23.31 -12.57 -1.65
CA TYR A 78 23.56 -11.87 -0.39
C TYR A 78 22.30 -11.57 0.41
N TYR A 79 21.12 -11.77 -0.18
CA TYR A 79 19.84 -11.41 0.42
C TYR A 79 19.66 -11.91 1.87
N PRO A 80 19.95 -13.18 2.22
CA PRO A 80 19.79 -13.64 3.60
C PRO A 80 20.60 -12.81 4.61
N ARG A 81 21.85 -12.47 4.25
CA ARG A 81 22.73 -11.65 5.09
C ARG A 81 22.29 -10.19 5.15
N ILE A 82 21.78 -9.66 4.03
CA ILE A 82 21.24 -8.30 3.95
C ILE A 82 20.01 -8.17 4.85
N ARG A 83 19.10 -9.15 4.78
CA ARG A 83 17.88 -9.20 5.57
C ARG A 83 18.15 -9.16 7.07
N GLU A 84 19.13 -9.92 7.56
CA GLU A 84 19.54 -9.90 8.97
C GLU A 84 20.06 -8.54 9.45
N LYS A 85 20.71 -7.78 8.55
CA LYS A 85 21.33 -6.48 8.84
C LYS A 85 20.48 -5.30 8.38
N ALA A 86 19.26 -5.55 7.91
CA ALA A 86 18.39 -4.50 7.42
C ALA A 86 18.08 -3.50 8.54
N LEU A 87 18.10 -2.22 8.17
CA LEU A 87 17.66 -1.14 9.04
C LEU A 87 16.16 -1.28 9.28
N ASP A 88 15.42 -1.45 8.18
CA ASP A 88 13.98 -1.65 8.16
C ASP A 88 13.60 -2.84 7.27
N HIS A 89 12.56 -3.57 7.67
CA HIS A 89 11.99 -4.67 6.91
C HIS A 89 10.46 -4.61 7.01
N ILE A 90 9.82 -4.13 5.95
CA ILE A 90 8.39 -3.81 5.95
C ILE A 90 7.68 -4.64 4.88
N VAL A 91 6.48 -5.13 5.19
CA VAL A 91 5.53 -5.60 4.18
C VAL A 91 4.39 -4.59 4.11
N LEU A 92 4.21 -4.03 2.92
CA LEU A 92 3.15 -3.12 2.56
C LEU A 92 2.06 -3.87 1.80
N LYS A 93 0.81 -3.73 2.21
CA LYS A 93 -0.37 -4.24 1.51
C LYS A 93 -1.19 -3.05 1.03
N VAL A 94 -1.59 -3.05 -0.23
CA VAL A 94 -2.29 -1.94 -0.91
C VAL A 94 -3.60 -2.45 -1.52
N ASP A 95 -4.70 -1.74 -1.30
CA ASP A 95 -6.01 -2.05 -1.89
C ASP A 95 -6.01 -1.62 -3.37
N VAL A 96 -6.34 -2.55 -4.27
CA VAL A 96 -6.31 -2.29 -5.71
C VAL A 96 -7.44 -1.35 -6.15
N ALA A 97 -8.60 -1.43 -5.50
CA ALA A 97 -9.75 -0.59 -5.79
C ALA A 97 -9.61 0.81 -5.18
N ASN A 98 -8.92 0.92 -4.04
CA ASN A 98 -8.63 2.19 -3.38
C ASN A 98 -7.16 2.26 -2.92
N PRO A 99 -6.23 2.70 -3.77
CA PRO A 99 -4.80 2.71 -3.46
C PRO A 99 -4.39 3.61 -2.29
N ALA A 100 -5.26 4.52 -1.86
CA ALA A 100 -5.07 5.31 -0.64
C ALA A 100 -5.28 4.48 0.63
N LYS A 101 -5.93 3.31 0.54
CA LYS A 101 -6.04 2.33 1.62
C LYS A 101 -4.88 1.34 1.54
N TYR A 102 -3.98 1.45 2.50
CA TYR A 102 -2.86 0.55 2.64
C TYR A 102 -2.60 0.23 4.11
N GLY A 103 -1.96 -0.90 4.37
CA GLY A 103 -1.51 -1.33 5.68
C GLY A 103 -0.06 -1.78 5.60
N ALA A 104 0.69 -1.59 6.68
CA ALA A 104 2.10 -1.97 6.73
C ALA A 104 2.44 -2.68 8.02
N TYR A 105 3.44 -3.55 7.95
CA TYR A 105 3.92 -4.33 9.08
C TYR A 105 5.43 -4.42 9.02
N SER A 106 6.07 -4.03 10.13
CA SER A 106 7.49 -4.21 10.35
C SER A 106 7.72 -5.65 10.77
N ILE A 107 8.41 -6.43 9.93
CA ILE A 107 8.82 -7.80 10.27
C ILE A 107 9.83 -7.77 11.42
N LYS A 108 10.69 -6.75 11.46
CA LYS A 108 11.73 -6.58 12.47
C LYS A 108 11.14 -6.29 13.85
N ASP A 109 10.21 -5.33 13.91
CA ASP A 109 9.61 -4.89 15.18
C ASP A 109 8.35 -5.71 15.55
N LYS A 110 7.93 -6.62 14.66
CA LYS A 110 6.71 -7.44 14.79
C LYS A 110 5.48 -6.60 15.12
N SER A 111 5.35 -5.46 14.45
CA SER A 111 4.31 -4.48 14.74
C SER A 111 3.82 -3.79 13.48
N HIS A 112 2.61 -3.25 13.55
CA HIS A 112 2.05 -2.49 12.45
C HIS A 112 2.66 -1.09 12.39
N VAL A 113 3.06 -0.70 11.18
CA VAL A 113 3.64 0.61 10.92
C VAL A 113 2.50 1.54 10.50
N GLN A 114 2.33 2.61 11.25
CA GLN A 114 1.48 3.72 10.83
C GLN A 114 2.34 4.67 9.99
N PHE A 115 2.00 4.82 8.72
CA PHE A 115 2.56 5.90 7.91
C PHE A 115 1.72 7.15 8.12
N GLU A 116 2.36 8.28 8.40
CA GLU A 116 1.70 9.56 8.22
C GLU A 116 1.33 9.71 6.73
N GLU A 117 0.17 10.29 6.41
CA GLU A 117 -0.37 10.45 5.04
C GLU A 117 0.62 11.02 4.00
N LYS A 118 1.75 11.58 4.43
CA LYS A 118 2.78 12.23 3.60
C LYS A 118 4.18 11.61 3.70
N SER A 119 4.37 10.48 4.39
CA SER A 119 5.73 10.02 4.72
C SER A 119 6.40 9.10 3.69
N SER A 120 5.65 8.47 2.77
CA SER A 120 6.23 7.55 1.78
C SER A 120 6.01 8.00 0.33
N PRO A 121 7.08 8.41 -0.40
CA PRO A 121 7.01 8.72 -1.83
C PRO A 121 6.47 7.57 -2.69
N LEU A 122 6.69 6.31 -2.27
CA LEU A 122 6.16 5.13 -2.97
C LEU A 122 4.63 5.05 -2.89
N LEU A 123 4.06 5.36 -1.72
CA LEU A 123 2.61 5.40 -1.53
C LEU A 123 1.96 6.51 -2.34
N GLU A 124 2.62 7.66 -2.44
CA GLU A 124 2.17 8.73 -3.33
C GLU A 124 2.14 8.26 -4.80
N LEU A 125 3.11 7.46 -5.26
CA LEU A 125 3.10 6.93 -6.63
C LEU A 125 1.87 6.05 -6.92
N PHE A 126 1.36 5.31 -5.92
CA PHE A 126 0.18 4.46 -6.11
C PHE A 126 -1.12 5.21 -6.35
N SER A 127 -1.21 6.47 -5.90
CA SER A 127 -2.43 7.28 -6.02
C SER A 127 -2.37 8.28 -7.18
N ARG A 128 -1.19 8.50 -7.76
CA ARG A 128 -0.95 9.59 -8.72
C ARG A 128 -1.10 9.14 -10.17
N ARG A 129 -1.54 10.08 -11.02
CA ARG A 129 -1.55 9.88 -12.47
C ARG A 129 -0.16 10.11 -13.03
N MET A 130 0.15 9.40 -14.11
CA MET A 130 1.46 9.41 -14.72
C MET A 130 1.31 9.59 -16.22
N VAL A 131 2.19 10.39 -16.82
CA VAL A 131 2.19 10.70 -18.25
C VAL A 131 3.52 10.29 -18.84
N LYS A 132 3.48 9.53 -19.94
CA LYS A 132 4.68 9.17 -20.70
C LYS A 132 5.26 10.42 -21.36
N LEU A 133 6.54 10.65 -21.15
CA LEU A 133 7.25 11.75 -21.80
C LEU A 133 7.61 11.36 -23.25
N PRO A 134 7.54 12.30 -24.20
CA PRO A 134 8.05 12.06 -25.55
C PRO A 134 9.59 12.03 -25.52
N VAL A 135 10.20 11.27 -26.45
CA VAL A 135 11.66 11.08 -26.51
C VAL A 135 12.45 12.41 -26.57
N LYS A 136 11.87 13.45 -27.19
CA LYS A 136 12.47 14.79 -27.26
C LYS A 136 12.69 15.45 -25.89
N ASP A 137 11.90 15.06 -24.88
CA ASP A 137 11.94 15.59 -23.51
C ASP A 137 12.80 14.73 -22.58
N TYR A 138 13.42 13.67 -23.11
CA TYR A 138 14.31 12.83 -22.32
C TYR A 138 15.57 13.61 -21.92
N ARG A 139 16.15 13.23 -20.78
CA ARG A 139 17.40 13.81 -20.31
C ARG A 139 18.49 13.66 -21.38
N LYS A 140 19.25 14.73 -21.63
CA LYS A 140 20.37 14.74 -22.57
C LYS A 140 21.70 14.93 -21.83
N ILE A 141 22.78 14.42 -22.43
CA ILE A 141 24.13 14.47 -21.87
C ILE A 141 24.77 15.83 -22.18
N GLY A 142 25.30 16.50 -21.14
CA GLY A 142 26.00 17.79 -21.26
C GLY A 142 25.11 19.03 -21.08
N PRO A 143 25.69 20.23 -21.02
CA PRO A 143 24.95 21.49 -20.79
C PRO A 143 24.07 21.87 -21.98
N ARG A 144 22.91 22.49 -21.73
CA ARG A 144 21.99 22.92 -22.81
C ARG A 144 22.70 23.96 -23.70
N PRO A 145 22.59 23.86 -25.05
CA PRO A 145 23.15 24.86 -25.94
C PRO A 145 22.50 26.22 -25.69
N LYS A 146 23.31 27.29 -25.74
CA LYS A 146 22.83 28.67 -25.54
C LYS A 146 22.01 29.18 -26.74
N VAL A 147 22.35 28.73 -27.94
CA VAL A 147 21.70 29.12 -29.20
C VAL A 147 21.72 27.91 -30.14
N GLY A 148 20.68 27.75 -30.97
CA GLY A 148 20.62 26.72 -32.02
C GLY A 148 19.98 25.39 -31.59
N PRO A 149 19.95 24.40 -32.50
CA PRO A 149 19.33 23.09 -32.26
C PRO A 149 20.09 22.28 -31.20
N ASP A 150 19.34 21.46 -30.45
CA ASP A 150 19.89 20.63 -29.37
C ASP A 150 20.29 19.23 -29.85
N ASN A 151 21.53 19.12 -30.35
CA ASN A 151 22.15 17.91 -30.88
C ASN A 151 22.77 17.00 -29.80
N ARG A 152 22.53 17.27 -28.51
CA ARG A 152 23.08 16.43 -27.44
C ARG A 152 22.48 15.02 -27.50
N LYS A 153 23.32 14.02 -27.23
CA LYS A 153 22.88 12.63 -27.11
C LYS A 153 21.93 12.47 -25.92
N THR A 154 20.89 11.67 -26.11
CA THR A 154 20.00 11.25 -25.02
C THR A 154 20.80 10.43 -24.02
N PHE A 155 20.60 10.72 -22.73
CA PHE A 155 21.17 9.95 -21.63
C PHE A 155 20.48 8.59 -21.56
N ILE A 156 21.26 7.51 -21.58
CA ILE A 156 20.77 6.14 -21.42
C ILE A 156 21.22 5.68 -20.03
N PRO A 157 20.29 5.36 -19.10
CA PRO A 157 20.68 4.86 -17.79
C PRO A 157 21.28 3.46 -17.94
N THR A 158 22.27 3.15 -17.09
CA THR A 158 22.75 1.77 -16.96
C THR A 158 21.65 0.91 -16.35
N PHE A 159 21.45 -0.29 -16.89
CA PHE A 159 20.46 -1.24 -16.42
C PHE A 159 21.13 -2.58 -16.13
N TYR A 160 20.84 -3.13 -14.96
CA TYR A 160 21.25 -4.46 -14.55
C TYR A 160 20.02 -5.32 -14.29
N LEU A 161 20.05 -6.56 -14.79
CA LEU A 161 19.03 -7.57 -14.61
C LEU A 161 19.70 -8.85 -14.08
N ASP A 162 19.28 -9.28 -12.89
CA ASP A 162 19.84 -10.41 -12.14
C ASP A 162 21.38 -10.36 -12.08
N GLY A 163 21.92 -9.16 -11.84
CA GLY A 163 23.36 -8.93 -11.75
C GLY A 163 24.08 -8.63 -13.06
N GLU A 164 23.46 -8.93 -14.19
CA GLU A 164 24.08 -8.76 -15.50
C GLU A 164 23.73 -7.41 -16.11
N LYS A 165 24.73 -6.74 -16.69
CA LYS A 165 24.50 -5.47 -17.38
C LYS A 165 23.79 -5.75 -18.71
N VAL A 166 22.64 -5.12 -18.91
CA VAL A 166 21.92 -5.21 -20.19
C VAL A 166 22.48 -4.16 -21.14
N GLU A 167 22.96 -4.60 -22.30
CA GLU A 167 23.43 -3.69 -23.35
C GLU A 167 22.24 -3.10 -24.11
N SER A 168 22.25 -1.78 -24.32
CA SER A 168 21.20 -1.03 -25.04
C SER A 168 19.76 -1.29 -24.56
N PRO A 169 19.47 -1.06 -23.28
CA PRO A 169 18.16 -1.36 -22.72
C PRO A 169 17.08 -0.41 -23.26
N SER A 170 15.90 -0.96 -23.56
CA SER A 170 14.73 -0.18 -23.96
C SER A 170 13.99 0.36 -22.74
N TYR A 171 13.63 1.65 -22.76
CA TYR A 171 12.97 2.30 -21.63
C TYR A 171 12.03 3.43 -22.05
N ALA A 172 11.06 3.67 -21.17
CA ALA A 172 10.17 4.82 -21.21
C ALA A 172 10.41 5.74 -20.02
N MET A 173 10.36 7.06 -20.25
CA MET A 173 10.31 8.04 -19.17
C MET A 173 8.87 8.46 -18.93
N PHE A 174 8.54 8.65 -17.66
CA PHE A 174 7.23 9.09 -17.22
C PHE A 174 7.37 10.17 -16.16
N ARG A 175 6.30 10.96 -16.01
CA ARG A 175 6.21 12.05 -15.04
C ARG A 175 4.88 11.99 -14.31
N ILE A 176 4.89 12.28 -13.02
CA ILE A 176 3.65 12.42 -12.24
C ILE A 176 2.93 13.72 -12.62
N THR A 177 1.60 13.64 -12.74
CA THR A 177 0.72 14.79 -12.99
C THR A 177 -0.48 14.77 -12.03
N PRO A 178 -0.82 15.89 -11.36
CA PRO A 178 -0.06 17.16 -11.29
C PRO A 178 1.24 17.01 -10.48
N PRO A 179 2.20 17.95 -10.61
CA PRO A 179 3.41 17.95 -9.80
C PRO A 179 3.11 18.09 -8.31
N LEU A 180 4.07 17.69 -7.46
CA LEU A 180 3.97 17.81 -6.02
C LEU A 180 4.46 19.21 -5.60
N GLY A 181 3.56 20.18 -5.64
CA GLY A 181 3.93 21.59 -5.49
C GLY A 181 4.76 22.04 -6.69
N ASP A 182 5.99 22.52 -6.45
CA ASP A 182 6.98 22.88 -7.47
C ASP A 182 7.89 21.72 -7.89
N LYS A 183 7.73 20.54 -7.25
CA LYS A 183 8.57 19.36 -7.50
C LYS A 183 7.99 18.49 -8.60
N GLN A 184 8.81 18.22 -9.60
CA GLN A 184 8.59 17.25 -10.66
C GLN A 184 9.13 15.90 -10.22
N ILE A 185 8.31 14.86 -10.36
CA ILE A 185 8.73 13.48 -10.12
C ILE A 185 8.81 12.78 -11.47
N THR A 186 10.00 12.39 -11.86
CA THR A 186 10.30 11.72 -13.13
C THR A 186 10.85 10.33 -12.84
N PHE A 187 10.43 9.33 -13.61
CA PHE A 187 10.94 7.99 -13.45
C PHE A 187 11.16 7.29 -14.78
N TYR A 188 12.11 6.38 -14.78
CA TYR A 188 12.49 5.56 -15.92
C TYR A 188 12.02 4.14 -15.66
N LEU A 189 11.25 3.62 -16.61
CA LEU A 189 10.76 2.26 -16.59
C LEU A 189 11.38 1.53 -17.77
N PHE A 190 12.16 0.49 -17.48
CA PHE A 190 12.67 -0.40 -18.51
C PHE A 190 11.62 -1.43 -18.90
N ASP A 191 11.74 -1.94 -20.12
CA ASP A 191 10.90 -3.05 -20.55
C ASP A 191 11.17 -4.28 -19.67
N ASN A 192 10.12 -5.08 -19.42
CA ASN A 192 10.18 -6.33 -18.67
C ASN A 192 10.48 -6.23 -17.16
N ILE A 193 10.38 -5.06 -16.54
CA ILE A 193 10.44 -4.93 -15.08
C ILE A 193 9.19 -4.25 -14.52
N ALA A 194 8.82 -4.63 -13.30
CA ALA A 194 7.64 -4.12 -12.62
C ALA A 194 7.82 -2.70 -12.06
N PHE A 195 9.04 -2.38 -11.64
CA PHE A 195 9.34 -1.19 -10.85
C PHE A 195 10.12 -0.15 -11.66
N PRO A 196 10.03 1.14 -11.32
CA PRO A 196 10.87 2.14 -11.93
C PRO A 196 12.31 1.92 -11.47
N TYR A 197 13.22 1.82 -12.42
CA TYR A 197 14.64 1.59 -12.14
C TYR A 197 15.39 2.89 -11.88
N TRP A 198 14.79 4.03 -12.20
CA TRP A 198 15.33 5.33 -11.84
C TRP A 198 14.17 6.22 -11.44
N LEU A 199 14.32 6.96 -10.35
CA LEU A 199 13.36 7.96 -9.91
C LEU A 199 14.13 9.21 -9.49
N SER A 200 13.67 10.38 -9.94
CA SER A 200 14.16 11.66 -9.47
C SER A 200 13.03 12.58 -9.07
N ILE A 201 13.23 13.29 -7.96
CA ILE A 201 12.37 14.38 -7.50
C ILE A 201 13.18 15.67 -7.63
N GLU A 202 12.74 16.54 -8.51
CA GLU A 202 13.49 17.73 -8.92
C GLU A 202 12.60 18.96 -8.87
N SER A 203 13.15 20.06 -8.37
CA SER A 203 12.59 21.41 -8.52
C SER A 203 13.44 22.18 -9.54
N PRO A 204 12.99 23.32 -10.08
CA PRO A 204 13.75 24.07 -11.08
C PRO A 204 15.20 24.40 -10.69
N SER A 205 15.50 24.53 -9.40
CA SER A 205 16.82 24.91 -8.89
C SER A 205 17.61 23.76 -8.25
N ARG A 206 16.98 22.62 -7.96
CA ARG A 206 17.61 21.56 -7.13
C ARG A 206 16.99 20.18 -7.34
N GLU A 207 17.84 19.15 -7.33
CA GLU A 207 17.45 17.76 -7.13
C GLU A 207 17.30 17.46 -5.63
N TRP A 208 16.11 16.98 -5.24
CA TRP A 208 15.75 16.67 -3.85
C TRP A 208 16.03 15.22 -3.50
N LEU A 209 15.70 14.31 -4.41
CA LEU A 209 15.85 12.87 -4.24
C LEU A 209 16.21 12.23 -5.57
N ARG A 210 17.11 11.25 -5.50
CA ARG A 210 17.41 10.36 -6.62
C ARG A 210 17.51 8.93 -6.10
N LEU A 211 16.71 8.05 -6.69
CA LEU A 211 16.82 6.60 -6.55
C LEU A 211 17.35 6.04 -7.86
N THR A 212 18.43 5.27 -7.80
CA THR A 212 19.06 4.67 -8.98
C THR A 212 19.13 3.17 -8.81
N GLY A 213 18.55 2.42 -9.72
CA GLY A 213 18.59 0.98 -9.76
C GLY A 213 20.01 0.47 -9.87
N ILE A 214 20.32 -0.52 -9.05
CA ILE A 214 21.59 -1.25 -9.07
C ILE A 214 21.40 -2.71 -9.43
N ASP A 215 20.17 -3.22 -9.30
CA ASP A 215 19.76 -4.54 -9.74
C ASP A 215 18.24 -4.59 -9.91
N ALA A 216 17.74 -5.53 -10.69
CA ALA A 216 16.34 -5.87 -10.82
C ALA A 216 16.23 -7.31 -11.29
N GLY A 217 15.08 -7.94 -11.13
CA GLY A 217 14.93 -9.30 -11.62
C GLY A 217 13.54 -9.85 -11.41
N LYS A 218 13.40 -11.13 -11.71
CA LYS A 218 12.13 -11.85 -11.67
C LYS A 218 12.22 -13.07 -10.78
N ASN A 219 11.05 -13.61 -10.40
CA ASN A 219 10.95 -14.90 -9.72
C ASN A 219 11.83 -15.00 -8.47
N PHE A 220 11.88 -13.95 -7.65
CA PHE A 220 12.58 -13.96 -6.37
C PHE A 220 11.86 -14.91 -5.39
N LYS A 221 12.49 -16.06 -5.14
CA LYS A 221 11.92 -17.14 -4.32
C LYS A 221 12.47 -17.02 -2.91
N GLU A 222 11.73 -16.31 -2.07
CA GLU A 222 11.94 -16.28 -0.63
C GLU A 222 10.58 -16.32 0.07
N ASN A 223 10.42 -17.27 0.97
CA ASN A 223 9.23 -17.37 1.80
C ASN A 223 9.36 -16.37 2.95
N LEU A 224 8.51 -15.35 2.94
CA LEU A 224 8.28 -14.55 4.13
C LEU A 224 7.23 -15.21 5.01
N PRO A 225 7.25 -14.95 6.33
CA PRO A 225 6.03 -15.10 7.10
C PRO A 225 4.93 -14.32 6.38
N LEU A 226 3.80 -14.98 6.15
CA LEU A 226 2.62 -14.34 5.57
C LEU A 226 2.29 -13.10 6.42
N TYR A 227 2.04 -11.99 5.76
CA TYR A 227 1.49 -10.81 6.43
C TYR A 227 0.12 -11.19 6.97
N GLU A 228 0.03 -11.37 8.28
CA GLU A 228 -1.26 -11.47 8.95
C GLU A 228 -1.76 -10.03 9.17
N ASP A 229 -2.96 -9.72 8.65
CA ASP A 229 -3.60 -8.46 8.97
C ASP A 229 -3.73 -8.35 10.50
N PRO A 230 -3.53 -7.14 11.08
CA PRO A 230 -3.70 -6.97 12.52
C PRO A 230 -5.08 -7.50 12.93
N PRO A 231 -5.23 -8.05 14.13
CA PRO A 231 -6.56 -8.16 14.67
C PRO A 231 -7.17 -6.75 14.81
N PRO A 232 -8.48 -6.59 14.56
CA PRO A 232 -9.16 -5.37 14.99
C PRO A 232 -9.00 -5.24 16.51
N PHE A 233 -8.99 -4.01 17.01
CA PHE A 233 -8.92 -3.76 18.44
C PHE A 233 -9.74 -2.55 18.84
N VAL A 234 -10.05 -2.47 20.12
CA VAL A 234 -10.80 -1.37 20.72
C VAL A 234 -9.86 -0.19 20.93
N VAL A 235 -10.13 0.96 20.29
CA VAL A 235 -9.30 2.17 20.39
C VAL A 235 -9.65 2.98 21.63
N LYS A 236 -10.94 3.00 21.98
CA LYS A 236 -11.43 3.65 23.19
C LYS A 236 -12.41 2.74 23.88
N ALA A 237 -12.38 2.77 25.21
CA ALA A 237 -13.38 2.10 26.03
C ALA A 237 -14.79 2.41 25.51
N PRO A 238 -15.69 1.41 25.43
CA PRO A 238 -17.07 1.64 25.06
C PRO A 238 -17.71 2.72 25.93
N GLN A 239 -18.38 3.69 25.31
CA GLN A 239 -19.08 4.77 25.99
C GLN A 239 -20.58 4.55 25.91
N ARG A 240 -21.29 4.75 27.02
CA ARG A 240 -22.75 4.71 27.06
C ARG A 240 -23.29 6.13 27.25
N ASN A 241 -24.05 6.62 26.27
CA ASN A 241 -24.68 7.94 26.31
C ASN A 241 -26.19 7.79 26.14
N HIS A 242 -26.97 8.17 27.17
CA HIS A 242 -28.43 7.96 27.22
C HIS A 242 -28.77 6.49 26.93
N ASN A 243 -29.41 6.25 25.79
CA ASN A 243 -29.77 4.93 25.28
C ASN A 243 -28.83 4.43 24.17
N ARG A 244 -27.59 4.92 24.06
CA ARG A 244 -26.66 4.50 23.00
C ARG A 244 -25.38 3.93 23.59
N LEU A 245 -24.99 2.74 23.16
CA LEU A 245 -23.65 2.21 23.36
C LEU A 245 -22.80 2.53 22.13
N SER A 246 -21.65 3.16 22.35
CA SER A 246 -20.68 3.58 21.33
C SER A 246 -19.34 2.88 21.54
N VAL A 247 -18.91 2.12 20.54
CA VAL A 247 -17.64 1.40 20.55
C VAL A 247 -16.74 2.01 19.49
N SER A 248 -15.52 2.42 19.88
CA SER A 248 -14.51 2.91 18.94
C SER A 248 -13.52 1.80 18.62
N LEU A 249 -13.47 1.38 17.36
CA LEU A 249 -12.58 0.30 16.91
C LEU A 249 -11.57 0.79 15.89
N PHE A 250 -10.42 0.13 15.90
CA PHE A 250 -9.49 0.12 14.79
C PHE A 250 -9.78 -1.14 14.00
N ILE A 251 -10.04 -0.97 12.71
CA ILE A 251 -10.22 -2.07 11.79
C ILE A 251 -9.16 -1.91 10.72
N PRO A 252 -8.33 -2.93 10.49
CA PRO A 252 -7.34 -2.88 9.43
C PRO A 252 -7.98 -2.55 8.08
N PRO A 253 -7.29 -1.82 7.20
CA PRO A 253 -7.84 -1.34 5.91
C PRO A 253 -8.43 -2.44 5.02
N PHE A 254 -7.96 -3.69 5.17
CA PHE A 254 -8.37 -4.85 4.38
C PHE A 254 -9.42 -5.73 5.05
N GLN A 255 -9.80 -5.41 6.28
CA GLN A 255 -10.87 -6.10 6.99
C GLN A 255 -12.16 -5.30 6.90
N LYS A 256 -13.26 -5.98 6.64
CA LYS A 256 -14.61 -5.43 6.64
C LYS A 256 -15.40 -6.08 7.75
N ILE A 257 -16.26 -5.32 8.42
CA ILE A 257 -17.24 -5.92 9.31
C ILE A 257 -18.33 -6.54 8.45
N VAL A 258 -18.57 -7.82 8.71
CA VAL A 258 -19.60 -8.61 8.04
C VAL A 258 -20.90 -8.53 8.83
N ARG A 259 -20.82 -8.70 10.16
CA ARG A 259 -21.97 -8.60 11.05
C ARG A 259 -21.54 -8.32 12.48
N VAL A 260 -22.43 -7.72 13.26
CA VAL A 260 -22.31 -7.57 14.71
C VAL A 260 -23.42 -8.41 15.35
N THR A 261 -23.06 -9.24 16.31
CA THR A 261 -24.00 -10.11 17.03
C THR A 261 -23.81 -9.99 18.53
N ASP A 262 -24.80 -10.44 19.29
CA ASP A 262 -24.63 -10.67 20.72
C ASP A 262 -23.94 -12.02 21.01
N ASN A 263 -23.89 -12.39 22.30
CA ASN A 263 -23.37 -13.65 22.79
C ASN A 263 -24.15 -14.90 22.31
N ASN A 264 -25.39 -14.72 21.83
CA ASN A 264 -26.24 -15.78 21.28
C ASN A 264 -26.25 -15.79 19.75
N ASP A 265 -25.30 -15.08 19.12
CA ASP A 265 -25.21 -14.86 17.67
C ASP A 265 -26.46 -14.19 17.06
N THR A 266 -27.25 -13.49 17.88
CA THR A 266 -28.41 -12.71 17.42
C THR A 266 -27.90 -11.45 16.72
N PRO A 267 -28.29 -11.20 15.45
CA PRO A 267 -27.87 -9.99 14.74
C PRO A 267 -28.33 -8.73 15.48
N ILE A 268 -27.40 -7.85 15.82
CA ILE A 268 -27.75 -6.55 16.37
C ILE A 268 -27.80 -5.56 15.21
N SER A 269 -29.00 -5.05 14.91
CA SER A 269 -29.22 -4.18 13.76
C SER A 269 -28.42 -2.88 13.95
N PRO A 270 -27.37 -2.64 13.15
CA PRO A 270 -26.59 -1.42 13.24
C PRO A 270 -27.43 -0.28 12.66
N LYS A 271 -27.77 0.73 13.46
CA LYS A 271 -28.58 1.85 12.98
C LYS A 271 -27.79 2.81 12.08
N GLU A 272 -26.47 2.90 12.22
CA GLU A 272 -25.63 3.75 11.37
C GLU A 272 -24.16 3.29 11.42
N TYR A 273 -23.52 3.18 10.24
CA TYR A 273 -22.08 3.05 10.12
C TYR A 273 -21.52 4.34 9.51
N SER A 274 -20.70 5.05 10.27
CA SER A 274 -19.93 6.20 9.78
C SER A 274 -18.47 5.75 9.60
N PHE A 275 -18.11 5.33 8.39
CA PHE A 275 -16.70 5.10 8.03
C PHE A 275 -16.05 6.43 7.64
N SER A 276 -15.41 7.12 8.59
CA SER A 276 -14.33 8.05 8.21
C SER A 276 -13.06 7.25 7.93
N SER A 277 -12.11 7.79 7.17
CA SER A 277 -10.87 7.11 6.77
C SER A 277 -10.20 6.35 7.93
N ALA A 278 -9.43 5.31 7.59
CA ALA A 278 -8.75 4.36 8.49
C ALA A 278 -7.79 4.99 9.53
N GLU A 279 -7.75 6.32 9.60
CA GLU A 279 -6.82 7.16 10.33
C GLU A 279 -7.43 7.80 11.58
N LYS A 280 -8.74 7.62 11.81
CA LYS A 280 -9.39 8.12 13.03
C LYS A 280 -10.25 7.04 13.69
N PRO A 281 -10.21 6.91 15.04
CA PRO A 281 -11.16 6.07 15.74
C PRO A 281 -12.56 6.47 15.35
N PHE A 282 -13.34 5.52 14.84
CA PHE A 282 -14.70 5.76 14.41
C PHE A 282 -15.64 5.04 15.37
N THR A 283 -16.79 5.66 15.64
CA THR A 283 -17.84 5.03 16.43
C THR A 283 -18.56 4.04 15.53
N LEU A 284 -18.34 2.76 15.78
CA LEU A 284 -18.86 1.70 14.93
C LEU A 284 -20.36 1.46 15.13
N PHE A 285 -20.85 1.77 16.32
CA PHE A 285 -22.11 1.21 16.79
C PHE A 285 -22.89 2.23 17.60
N GLN A 286 -24.18 2.33 17.32
CA GLN A 286 -25.17 2.98 18.18
C GLN A 286 -26.41 2.08 18.17
N THR A 287 -26.67 1.45 19.31
CA THR A 287 -27.90 0.66 19.52
C THR A 287 -28.62 1.17 20.76
N ASP A 288 -29.93 0.97 20.79
CA ASP A 288 -30.77 1.30 21.94
C ASP A 288 -30.35 0.45 23.14
N THR A 289 -29.89 1.04 24.25
CA THR A 289 -29.36 0.27 25.40
C THR A 289 -30.39 -0.67 26.01
N ASN A 290 -31.69 -0.40 25.79
CA ASN A 290 -32.78 -1.28 26.22
C ASN A 290 -32.80 -2.61 25.44
N SER A 291 -32.17 -2.68 24.27
CA SER A 291 -32.04 -3.89 23.45
C SER A 291 -30.79 -4.71 23.75
N VAL A 292 -29.79 -4.15 24.43
CA VAL A 292 -28.52 -4.83 24.77
C VAL A 292 -28.57 -5.30 26.22
N LYS A 293 -29.19 -6.46 26.45
CA LYS A 293 -29.08 -7.18 27.74
C LYS A 293 -27.81 -8.03 27.83
N THR A 294 -26.92 -7.90 26.84
CA THR A 294 -25.86 -8.86 26.57
C THR A 294 -24.56 -8.38 27.20
N LYS A 295 -23.83 -9.30 27.84
CA LYS A 295 -22.54 -9.02 28.48
C LYS A 295 -21.38 -8.98 27.49
N GLU A 296 -21.63 -9.28 26.22
CA GLU A 296 -20.61 -9.44 25.18
C GLU A 296 -21.19 -8.96 23.84
N LEU A 297 -20.34 -8.32 23.05
CA LEU A 297 -20.54 -8.05 21.63
C LEU A 297 -19.54 -8.83 20.80
N ARG A 298 -20.00 -9.44 19.72
CA ARG A 298 -19.19 -10.16 18.74
C ARG A 298 -19.21 -9.45 17.41
N ILE A 299 -18.03 -9.15 16.87
CA ILE A 299 -17.86 -8.46 15.60
C ILE A 299 -17.18 -9.40 14.63
N HIS A 300 -17.95 -9.88 13.66
CA HIS A 300 -17.50 -10.83 12.65
C HIS A 300 -16.89 -10.06 11.48
N LEU A 301 -15.67 -10.43 11.09
CA LEU A 301 -14.92 -9.76 10.04
C LEU A 301 -14.82 -10.59 8.76
N SER A 302 -14.50 -9.92 7.65
CA SER A 302 -14.14 -10.55 6.39
C SER A 302 -12.85 -11.36 6.60
N GLY A 303 -12.92 -12.66 6.39
CA GLY A 303 -11.83 -13.61 6.71
C GLY A 303 -12.15 -14.54 7.89
N GLY A 304 -13.30 -14.36 8.55
CA GLY A 304 -13.80 -15.28 9.58
C GLY A 304 -13.28 -15.03 11.00
N ALA A 305 -12.49 -13.98 11.21
CA ALA A 305 -12.10 -13.54 12.55
C ALA A 305 -13.30 -12.95 13.31
N VAL A 306 -13.34 -13.17 14.63
CA VAL A 306 -14.37 -12.62 15.51
C VAL A 306 -13.69 -11.83 16.64
N LEU A 307 -13.99 -10.53 16.72
CA LEU A 307 -13.59 -9.71 17.85
C LEU A 307 -14.67 -9.78 18.93
N ARG A 308 -14.27 -10.19 20.13
CA ARG A 308 -15.13 -10.20 21.32
C ARG A 308 -14.85 -8.99 22.18
N ILE A 309 -15.92 -8.31 22.58
CA ILE A 309 -15.88 -7.13 23.43
C ILE A 309 -16.76 -7.41 24.63
N ASP A 310 -16.13 -7.61 25.78
CA ASP A 310 -16.84 -7.82 27.03
C ASP A 310 -17.41 -6.49 27.54
N LEU A 311 -18.72 -6.43 27.68
CA LEU A 311 -19.45 -5.31 28.26
C LEU A 311 -19.63 -5.59 29.75
N LYS A 312 -18.81 -4.96 30.59
CA LYS A 312 -19.03 -4.99 32.04
C LYS A 312 -20.31 -4.19 32.37
N PRO A 313 -21.23 -4.73 33.18
CA PRO A 313 -22.38 -3.97 33.64
C PRO A 313 -21.88 -2.78 34.45
N VAL A 314 -22.26 -1.60 33.99
CA VAL A 314 -22.15 -0.36 34.77
C VAL A 314 -23.09 -0.53 35.95
N PHE A 315 -22.53 -0.78 37.13
CA PHE A 315 -23.28 -0.52 38.34
C PHE A 315 -23.55 0.98 38.37
N GLU A 316 -24.82 1.33 38.52
CA GLU A 316 -25.35 2.68 38.68
C GLU A 316 -24.35 3.55 39.45
N TYR A 317 -23.77 4.56 38.82
CA TYR A 317 -23.48 5.91 39.35
C TYR A 317 -22.63 6.68 38.33
N ASP A 318 -22.84 7.99 38.33
CA ASP A 318 -22.29 8.95 37.39
C ASP A 318 -20.75 9.01 37.39
N GLU A 319 -20.23 9.25 36.17
CA GLU A 319 -18.93 9.85 35.83
C GLU A 319 -17.62 9.03 35.96
N TYR A 320 -17.04 8.75 34.78
CA TYR A 320 -15.70 8.21 34.43
C TYR A 320 -15.40 6.72 34.70
N TYR A 321 -14.90 6.03 33.65
CA TYR A 321 -14.39 4.66 33.72
C TYR A 321 -12.87 4.60 33.59
N ASP A 322 -12.27 3.73 34.40
CA ASP A 322 -10.97 3.10 34.19
C ASP A 322 -11.20 1.65 33.73
N PHE A 323 -10.58 1.24 32.62
CA PHE A 323 -10.66 -0.13 32.11
C PHE A 323 -9.33 -0.56 31.48
N SER A 324 -8.56 -1.33 32.23
CA SER A 324 -7.58 -2.28 31.71
C SER A 324 -8.25 -3.67 31.57
N ASP A 325 -8.02 -4.32 30.43
CA ASP A 325 -8.29 -5.74 30.11
C ASP A 325 -9.73 -6.15 29.77
N GLY A 326 -10.00 -6.46 28.48
CA GLY A 326 -11.26 -7.10 28.07
C GLY A 326 -11.60 -7.21 26.57
N ALA A 327 -10.65 -6.99 25.65
CA ALA A 327 -10.88 -7.32 24.23
C ALA A 327 -10.08 -8.59 23.90
N SER A 328 -10.75 -9.61 23.37
CA SER A 328 -10.10 -10.85 22.93
C SER A 328 -10.49 -11.15 21.49
N LEU A 329 -9.52 -11.65 20.72
CA LEU A 329 -9.72 -12.04 19.34
C LEU A 329 -9.78 -13.56 19.23
N GLU A 330 -10.82 -14.06 18.55
CA GLU A 330 -10.86 -15.44 18.10
C GLU A 330 -10.53 -15.54 16.62
N THR A 331 -9.47 -16.28 16.31
CA THR A 331 -9.14 -16.70 14.95
C THR A 331 -9.85 -18.01 14.61
N PRO A 332 -10.33 -18.18 13.36
CA PRO A 332 -10.90 -19.45 12.94
C PRO A 332 -9.85 -20.55 13.07
N ALA A 333 -10.25 -21.71 13.58
CA ALA A 333 -9.39 -22.88 13.65
C ALA A 333 -8.85 -23.18 12.26
N GLN A 334 -7.52 -23.06 12.07
CA GLN A 334 -6.89 -23.53 10.86
C GLN A 334 -7.09 -25.05 10.80
N ASN A 335 -8.01 -25.49 9.95
CA ASN A 335 -8.06 -26.89 9.53
C ASN A 335 -6.73 -27.18 8.83
N LYS A 336 -5.77 -27.73 9.58
CA LYS A 336 -4.59 -28.39 9.03
C LYS A 336 -5.11 -29.56 8.18
N LYS A 337 -5.35 -29.30 6.90
CA LYS A 337 -5.38 -30.35 5.90
C LYS A 337 -3.92 -30.78 5.73
N ASN A 338 -3.60 -31.95 6.29
CA ASN A 338 -2.38 -32.69 5.98
C ASN A 338 -2.37 -33.09 4.51
#